data_AF-K0ZU51-F1
#
_entry.id   AF-K0ZU51-F1
#
_cell.length_a   1.000
_cell.length_b   1.000
_cell.length_c   1.000
_cell.angle_alpha   90.00
_cell.angle_beta   90.00
_cell.angle_gamma   90.00
#
_symmetry.space_group_name_H-M   'P 1'
#
loop_
_entity.id
_entity.type
_entity.pdbx_description
1 polymer ?
#
loop_
_entity_poly.entity_id
_entity_poly.type
_entity_poly.pdbx_seq_one_letter_code
_entity_poly.pdbx_strand_id
1 'polypeptide(L)'
;MCIIKMLLDILNRFTEKCNILYSDYDKNQKKKAQERLDALKVLANKDYIMKNVSSKTKQSSYFVRAIFATVIMVVLFPIILSLNAHNNLLIGICSIFILFLSLSYAYNSFIVFLLSLFRYFRQIMFSVLIFVNAFILGDILIGSISNQNISNRIVNFFTNLFKEYSLQTEIGFDKYQFWFIFLIMTCALCLSLYFVLKSLDIFELESMEKENDLIVGLLTITTFVISADFNTVKLIGIFLFIFIILTAFFTVLKLHFLSKRYEEAQTIFQEQLLLRFPDYQELKKCYYSGGEKYREKLLSTEKLLEVIVKNEFKSLNDLKNYDDYKLYKATR
;
A
#
# COMPACT_ATOMS: atom_id res chain seq x y z
N MET A 1 -15.23 46.81 5.84
CA MET A 1 -14.60 46.45 7.14
C MET A 1 -15.42 45.41 7.93
N CYS A 2 -16.75 45.58 8.12
CA CYS A 2 -17.60 44.58 8.80
C CYS A 2 -17.59 43.18 8.17
N ILE A 3 -17.67 43.08 6.84
CA ILE A 3 -17.70 41.79 6.12
C ILE A 3 -16.42 40.98 6.35
N ILE A 4 -15.26 41.64 6.37
CA ILE A 4 -13.95 41.02 6.62
C ILE A 4 -13.88 40.50 8.06
N LYS A 5 -14.37 41.27 9.04
CA LYS A 5 -14.41 40.86 10.45
C LYS A 5 -15.32 39.64 10.66
N MET A 6 -16.47 39.63 9.99
CA MET A 6 -17.42 38.51 10.02
C MET A 6 -16.84 37.24 9.38
N LEU A 7 -16.14 37.37 8.24
CA LEU A 7 -15.40 36.28 7.61
C LEU A 7 -14.30 35.72 8.52
N LEU A 8 -13.54 36.59 9.19
CA LEU A 8 -12.48 36.19 10.11
C LEU A 8 -13.04 35.43 11.33
N ASP A 9 -14.16 35.88 11.88
CA ASP A 9 -14.85 35.20 13.00
C ASP A 9 -15.42 33.83 12.60
N ILE A 10 -15.92 33.71 11.36
CA ILE A 10 -16.38 32.42 10.82
C ILE A 10 -15.20 31.47 10.62
N LEU A 11 -14.10 31.97 10.07
CA LEU A 11 -12.87 31.20 9.85
C LEU A 11 -12.31 30.70 11.19
N ASN A 12 -12.21 31.57 12.20
CA ASN A 12 -11.74 31.20 13.53
C ASN A 12 -12.62 30.13 14.18
N ARG A 13 -13.95 30.27 14.11
CA ARG A 13 -14.88 29.23 14.60
C ARG A 13 -14.75 27.91 13.86
N PHE A 14 -14.53 27.97 12.54
CA PHE A 14 -14.30 26.77 11.73
C PHE A 14 -13.00 26.07 12.13
N THR A 15 -11.90 26.83 12.26
CA THR A 15 -10.59 26.31 12.68
C THR A 15 -10.65 25.70 14.08
N GLU A 16 -11.32 26.35 15.03
CA GLU A 16 -11.52 25.81 16.38
C GLU A 16 -12.29 24.49 16.35
N LYS A 17 -13.37 24.41 15.56
CA LYS A 17 -14.16 23.19 15.40
C LYS A 17 -13.36 22.07 14.72
N CYS A 18 -12.55 22.39 13.72
CA CYS A 18 -11.64 21.44 13.08
C CYS A 18 -10.58 20.92 14.06
N ASN A 19 -10.02 21.79 14.91
CA ASN A 19 -9.03 21.40 15.93
C ASN A 19 -9.63 20.46 16.97
N ILE A 20 -10.86 20.71 17.43
CA ILE A 20 -11.57 19.83 18.36
C ILE A 20 -11.81 18.46 17.71
N LEU A 21 -12.33 18.44 16.49
CA LEU A 21 -12.56 17.20 15.73
C LEU A 21 -11.28 16.40 15.50
N TYR A 22 -10.17 17.08 15.20
CA TYR A 22 -8.87 16.44 15.04
C TYR A 22 -8.35 15.85 16.35
N SER A 23 -8.48 16.57 17.47
CA SER A 23 -8.09 16.08 18.79
C SER A 23 -8.89 14.84 19.21
N ASP A 24 -10.20 14.84 18.97
CA ASP A 24 -11.05 13.68 19.25
C ASP A 24 -10.75 12.50 18.33
N TYR A 25 -10.45 12.76 17.05
CA TYR A 25 -9.98 11.74 16.13
C TYR A 25 -8.65 11.10 16.59
N ASP A 26 -7.67 11.91 16.99
CA ASP A 26 -6.37 11.44 17.47
C ASP A 26 -6.49 10.63 18.77
N LYS A 27 -7.31 11.09 19.73
CA LYS A 27 -7.63 10.33 20.95
C LYS A 27 -8.29 9.00 20.63
N ASN A 28 -9.26 8.98 19.72
CA ASN A 28 -9.93 7.75 19.29
C ASN A 28 -8.99 6.79 18.54
N GLN A 29 -8.07 7.31 17.73
CA GLN A 29 -7.02 6.51 17.07
C GLN A 29 -6.07 5.89 18.10
N LYS A 30 -5.58 6.66 19.07
CA LYS A 30 -4.72 6.18 20.16
C LYS A 30 -5.42 5.13 21.01
N LYS A 31 -6.69 5.35 21.34
CA LYS A 31 -7.52 4.36 22.06
C LYS A 31 -7.66 3.05 21.28
N LYS A 32 -7.95 3.12 19.98
CA LYS A 32 -8.01 1.93 19.10
C LYS A 32 -6.66 1.22 19.00
N ALA A 33 -5.56 1.96 18.94
CA ALA A 33 -4.21 1.38 18.94
C ALA A 33 -3.90 0.66 20.25
N GLN A 34 -4.29 1.23 21.39
CA GLN A 34 -4.17 0.61 22.70
C GLN A 34 -5.03 -0.66 22.82
N GLU A 35 -6.30 -0.60 22.41
CA GLU A 35 -7.19 -1.77 22.38
C GLU A 35 -6.62 -2.91 21.51
N ARG A 36 -5.93 -2.59 20.40
CA ARG A 36 -5.24 -3.57 19.56
C ARG A 36 -4.05 -4.21 20.28
N LEU A 37 -3.24 -3.42 20.97
CA LEU A 37 -2.14 -3.92 21.79
C LEU A 37 -2.65 -4.78 22.94
N ASP A 38 -3.76 -4.40 23.56
CA ASP A 38 -4.35 -5.17 24.66
C ASP A 38 -4.92 -6.52 24.19
N ALA A 39 -5.54 -6.55 23.00
CA ALA A 39 -6.04 -7.77 22.36
C ALA A 39 -4.95 -8.63 21.69
N LEU A 40 -3.75 -8.07 21.47
CA LEU A 40 -2.62 -8.79 20.86
C LEU A 40 -2.08 -9.84 21.85
N LYS A 41 -2.00 -11.08 21.37
CA LYS A 41 -1.36 -12.19 22.06
C LYS A 41 -0.17 -12.66 21.22
N VAL A 42 1.01 -12.70 21.80
CA VAL A 42 2.27 -13.12 21.16
C VAL A 42 2.29 -14.64 20.93
N LEU A 43 1.67 -15.43 21.83
CA LEU A 43 1.57 -16.89 21.66
C LEU A 43 0.48 -17.28 20.65
N ALA A 44 -0.58 -16.49 20.53
CA ALA A 44 -1.65 -16.77 19.57
C ALA A 44 -1.14 -16.68 18.13
N ASN A 45 -1.60 -17.61 17.29
CA ASN A 45 -1.17 -17.72 15.88
C ASN A 45 -1.58 -16.48 15.06
N LYS A 46 -0.84 -16.20 13.97
CA LYS A 46 -1.07 -15.15 12.96
C LYS A 46 -2.56 -15.03 12.57
N ASP A 47 -3.26 -16.14 12.54
CA ASP A 47 -4.69 -16.30 12.24
C ASP A 47 -5.61 -15.56 13.21
N TYR A 48 -5.30 -15.56 14.51
CA TYR A 48 -6.11 -14.89 15.53
C TYR A 48 -5.99 -13.38 15.42
N ILE A 49 -4.79 -12.87 15.15
CA ILE A 49 -4.48 -11.44 15.04
C ILE A 49 -5.05 -10.87 13.74
N MET A 50 -4.91 -11.62 12.65
CA MET A 50 -5.51 -11.25 11.38
C MET A 50 -7.04 -11.20 11.48
N LYS A 51 -7.66 -12.11 12.25
CA LYS A 51 -9.11 -12.21 12.45
C LYS A 51 -9.69 -11.22 13.47
N ASN A 52 -8.99 -10.88 14.55
CA ASN A 52 -9.55 -10.11 15.67
C ASN A 52 -8.94 -8.71 15.86
N VAL A 53 -7.67 -8.48 15.48
CA VAL A 53 -6.95 -7.22 15.73
C VAL A 53 -6.79 -6.38 14.46
N SER A 54 -6.71 -7.02 13.28
CA SER A 54 -6.48 -6.33 12.01
C SER A 54 -7.71 -6.18 11.09
N SER A 55 -8.66 -7.13 11.06
CA SER A 55 -9.68 -7.14 9.99
C SER A 55 -10.84 -6.16 10.21
N LYS A 56 -11.61 -6.29 11.30
CA LYS A 56 -12.87 -5.55 11.48
C LYS A 56 -12.69 -4.03 11.66
N THR A 57 -11.68 -3.59 12.40
CA THR A 57 -11.44 -2.15 12.64
C THR A 57 -10.59 -1.48 11.56
N LYS A 58 -9.73 -2.21 10.81
CA LYS A 58 -8.93 -1.61 9.71
C LYS A 58 -9.67 -1.57 8.38
N GLN A 59 -10.62 -2.48 8.16
CA GLN A 59 -11.53 -2.40 7.02
C GLN A 59 -12.27 -1.06 7.00
N SER A 60 -12.70 -0.56 8.17
CA SER A 60 -13.28 0.78 8.31
C SER A 60 -12.30 1.89 7.93
N SER A 61 -11.02 1.79 8.30
CA SER A 61 -10.02 2.79 7.90
C SER A 61 -9.71 2.75 6.40
N TYR A 62 -9.62 1.56 5.80
CA TYR A 62 -9.42 1.41 4.35
C TYR A 62 -10.62 1.93 3.58
N PHE A 63 -11.83 1.68 4.06
CA PHE A 63 -13.07 2.23 3.48
C PHE A 63 -13.09 3.75 3.52
N VAL A 64 -12.81 4.36 4.68
CA VAL A 64 -12.74 5.82 4.82
C VAL A 64 -11.67 6.41 3.90
N ARG A 65 -10.50 5.77 3.80
CA ARG A 65 -9.43 6.20 2.90
C ARG A 65 -9.85 6.09 1.43
N ALA A 66 -10.52 5.01 1.03
CA ALA A 66 -11.03 4.84 -0.32
C ALA A 66 -12.07 5.92 -0.68
N ILE A 67 -13.02 6.22 0.22
CA ILE A 67 -13.98 7.32 0.04
C ILE A 67 -13.27 8.66 -0.07
N PHE A 68 -12.31 8.93 0.82
CA PHE A 68 -11.60 10.20 0.80
C PHE A 68 -10.81 10.38 -0.50
N ALA A 69 -10.13 9.33 -0.97
CA ALA A 69 -9.40 9.35 -2.23
C ALA A 69 -10.33 9.55 -3.43
N THR A 70 -11.50 8.91 -3.46
CA THR A 70 -12.47 9.09 -4.56
C THR A 70 -13.09 10.50 -4.55
N VAL A 71 -13.42 11.05 -3.37
CA VAL A 71 -13.91 12.43 -3.25
C VAL A 71 -12.87 13.42 -3.75
N ILE A 72 -11.60 13.26 -3.36
CA ILE A 72 -10.51 14.10 -3.87
C ILE A 72 -10.43 14.02 -5.40
N MET A 73 -10.47 12.81 -5.97
CA MET A 73 -10.41 12.64 -7.43
C MET A 73 -11.58 13.34 -8.13
N VAL A 74 -12.81 13.16 -7.63
CA VAL A 74 -14.02 13.79 -8.20
C VAL A 74 -13.99 15.32 -8.11
N VAL A 75 -13.42 15.89 -7.04
CA VAL A 75 -13.28 17.34 -6.87
C VAL A 75 -12.16 17.90 -7.75
N LEU A 76 -11.02 17.21 -7.84
CA LEU A 76 -9.88 17.64 -8.65
C LEU A 76 -10.20 17.60 -10.15
N PHE A 77 -10.98 16.62 -10.61
CA PHE A 77 -11.30 16.44 -12.02
C PHE A 77 -11.86 17.70 -12.72
N PRO A 78 -12.95 18.33 -12.25
CA PRO A 78 -13.51 19.53 -12.89
C PRO A 78 -12.58 20.75 -12.77
N ILE A 79 -11.84 20.88 -11.66
CA ILE A 79 -10.90 21.98 -11.44
C ILE A 79 -9.77 21.91 -12.48
N ILE A 80 -9.20 20.72 -12.66
CA ILE A 80 -8.12 20.47 -13.60
C ILE A 80 -8.60 20.65 -15.05
N LEU A 81 -9.81 20.16 -15.36
CA LEU A 81 -10.41 20.36 -16.69
C LEU A 81 -10.57 21.86 -17.02
N SER A 82 -11.01 22.66 -16.04
CA SER A 82 -11.15 24.11 -16.19
C SER A 82 -9.79 24.82 -16.33
N LEU A 83 -8.76 24.38 -15.60
CA LEU A 83 -7.40 24.95 -15.66
C LEU A 83 -6.70 24.66 -17.00
N ASN A 84 -6.96 23.48 -17.58
CA ASN A 84 -6.37 23.08 -18.86
C ASN A 84 -6.88 23.92 -20.05
N ALA A 85 -7.97 24.67 -19.89
CA ALA A 85 -8.50 25.59 -20.91
C ALA A 85 -7.60 26.81 -21.19
N HIS A 86 -6.57 27.05 -20.36
CA HIS A 86 -5.73 28.27 -20.45
C HIS A 86 -4.44 28.08 -21.28
N ASN A 87 -4.31 27.00 -22.07
CA ASN A 87 -3.26 26.78 -23.09
C ASN A 87 -1.79 26.96 -22.63
N ASN A 88 -1.48 26.71 -21.35
CA ASN A 88 -0.10 26.69 -20.86
C ASN A 88 0.43 25.25 -20.77
N LEU A 89 1.50 24.94 -21.49
CA LEU A 89 2.10 23.60 -21.57
C LEU A 89 2.54 23.05 -20.20
N LEU A 90 3.11 23.89 -19.33
CA LEU A 90 3.49 23.47 -17.98
C LEU A 90 2.28 23.13 -17.12
N ILE A 91 1.21 23.93 -17.23
CA ILE A 91 -0.06 23.69 -16.53
C ILE A 91 -0.68 22.38 -17.05
N GLY A 92 -0.62 22.11 -18.35
CA GLY A 92 -1.09 20.86 -18.94
C GLY A 92 -0.35 19.63 -18.38
N ILE A 93 0.99 19.69 -18.28
CA ILE A 93 1.80 18.62 -17.71
C ILE A 93 1.46 18.36 -16.24
N CYS A 94 1.41 19.42 -15.43
CA CYS A 94 1.04 19.30 -14.02
C CYS A 94 -0.39 18.76 -13.85
N SER A 95 -1.30 19.18 -14.73
CA SER A 95 -2.68 18.71 -14.78
C SER A 95 -2.76 17.20 -15.04
N ILE A 96 -2.06 16.71 -16.06
CA ILE A 96 -1.98 15.27 -16.37
C ILE A 96 -1.42 14.50 -15.18
N PHE A 97 -0.33 14.98 -14.58
CA PHE A 97 0.31 14.33 -13.43
C PHE A 97 -0.64 14.23 -12.22
N ILE A 98 -1.27 15.34 -11.82
CA ILE A 98 -2.16 15.38 -10.65
C ILE A 98 -3.40 14.51 -10.89
N LEU A 99 -3.99 14.60 -12.08
CA LEU A 99 -5.20 13.85 -12.41
C LEU A 99 -4.90 12.36 -12.41
N PHE A 100 -3.82 11.93 -13.07
CA PHE A 100 -3.43 10.52 -13.10
C PHE A 100 -3.02 10.01 -11.72
N LEU A 101 -2.28 10.80 -10.93
CA LEU A 101 -1.94 10.46 -9.55
C LEU A 101 -3.20 10.25 -8.69
N SER A 102 -4.17 11.16 -8.79
CA SER A 102 -5.41 11.08 -8.02
C SER A 102 -6.26 9.86 -8.42
N LEU A 103 -6.31 9.56 -9.72
CA LEU A 103 -7.00 8.40 -10.28
C LEU A 103 -6.36 7.11 -9.78
N SER A 104 -5.05 6.96 -9.97
CA SER A 104 -4.29 5.79 -9.51
C SER A 104 -4.39 5.61 -8.00
N TYR A 105 -4.36 6.69 -7.22
CA TYR A 105 -4.47 6.63 -5.75
C TYR A 105 -5.87 6.18 -5.31
N ALA A 106 -6.92 6.68 -5.95
CA ALA A 106 -8.29 6.26 -5.68
C ALA A 106 -8.49 4.77 -6.01
N TYR A 107 -8.05 4.33 -7.20
CA TYR A 107 -8.13 2.92 -7.59
C TYR A 107 -7.35 2.00 -6.66
N ASN A 108 -6.09 2.33 -6.36
CA ASN A 108 -5.26 1.51 -5.47
C ASN A 108 -5.85 1.43 -4.06
N SER A 109 -6.38 2.54 -3.53
CA SER A 109 -7.07 2.55 -2.23
C SER A 109 -8.33 1.68 -2.24
N PHE A 110 -9.08 1.70 -3.35
CA PHE A 110 -10.27 0.86 -3.51
C PHE A 110 -9.93 -0.63 -3.64
N ILE A 111 -8.87 -0.97 -4.38
CA ILE A 111 -8.37 -2.36 -4.49
C ILE A 111 -7.95 -2.87 -3.11
N VAL A 112 -7.17 -2.09 -2.35
CA VAL A 112 -6.79 -2.48 -0.98
C VAL A 112 -8.03 -2.70 -0.11
N PHE A 113 -9.02 -1.83 -0.20
CA PHE A 113 -10.28 -2.01 0.51
C PHE A 113 -10.99 -3.32 0.11
N LEU A 114 -11.17 -3.58 -1.19
CA LEU A 114 -11.83 -4.79 -1.68
C LEU A 114 -11.09 -6.06 -1.28
N LEU A 115 -9.77 -6.09 -1.45
CA LEU A 115 -8.96 -7.27 -1.12
C LEU A 115 -8.81 -7.45 0.39
N SER A 116 -8.99 -6.39 1.19
CA SER A 116 -9.07 -6.50 2.65
C SER A 116 -10.33 -7.23 3.15
N LEU A 117 -11.38 -7.34 2.31
CA LEU A 117 -12.61 -8.06 2.68
C LEU A 117 -12.37 -9.57 2.84
N PHE A 118 -11.42 -10.12 2.08
CA PHE A 118 -11.17 -11.56 2.04
C PHE A 118 -9.73 -11.86 2.38
N ARG A 119 -9.53 -12.72 3.38
CA ARG A 119 -8.21 -13.11 3.88
C ARG A 119 -7.28 -13.66 2.79
N TYR A 120 -7.81 -14.53 1.92
CA TYR A 120 -7.04 -15.14 0.84
C TYR A 120 -6.59 -14.12 -0.20
N PHE A 121 -7.42 -13.11 -0.47
CA PHE A 121 -7.11 -12.06 -1.44
C PHE A 121 -6.06 -11.06 -0.95
N ARG A 122 -5.85 -10.96 0.36
CA ARG A 122 -4.75 -10.15 0.94
C ARG A 122 -3.37 -10.65 0.52
N GLN A 123 -3.22 -11.96 0.30
CA GLN A 123 -1.95 -12.58 -0.10
C GLN A 123 -1.58 -12.34 -1.56
N ILE A 124 -2.58 -12.10 -2.43
CA ILE A 124 -2.37 -11.78 -3.85
C ILE A 124 -2.51 -10.29 -4.14
N MET A 125 -2.56 -9.47 -3.09
CA MET A 125 -2.89 -8.06 -3.20
C MET A 125 -1.84 -7.32 -4.03
N PHE A 126 -0.59 -7.77 -3.97
CA PHE A 126 0.48 -7.17 -4.74
C PHE A 126 0.36 -7.46 -6.23
N SER A 127 0.14 -8.71 -6.67
CA SER A 127 -0.07 -8.99 -8.10
C SER A 127 -1.28 -8.26 -8.63
N VAL A 128 -2.38 -8.21 -7.88
CA VAL A 128 -3.59 -7.49 -8.33
C VAL A 128 -3.33 -6.00 -8.47
N LEU A 129 -2.63 -5.38 -7.50
CA LEU A 129 -2.25 -3.97 -7.58
C LEU A 129 -1.38 -3.69 -8.82
N ILE A 130 -0.32 -4.46 -9.05
CA ILE A 130 0.54 -4.26 -10.23
C ILE A 130 -0.25 -4.48 -11.51
N PHE A 131 -0.96 -5.60 -11.61
CA PHE A 131 -1.70 -5.97 -12.81
C PHE A 131 -2.73 -4.92 -13.19
N VAL A 132 -3.52 -4.44 -12.22
CA VAL A 132 -4.54 -3.42 -12.49
C VAL A 132 -3.90 -2.08 -12.87
N ASN A 133 -2.80 -1.67 -12.21
CA ASN A 133 -2.09 -0.44 -12.59
C ASN A 133 -1.51 -0.53 -14.01
N ALA A 134 -0.88 -1.66 -14.36
CA ALA A 134 -0.36 -1.91 -15.70
C ALA A 134 -1.48 -1.95 -16.75
N PHE A 135 -2.61 -2.56 -16.42
CA PHE A 135 -3.78 -2.61 -17.29
C PHE A 135 -4.38 -1.22 -17.53
N ILE A 136 -4.59 -0.42 -16.48
CA ILE A 136 -5.15 0.94 -16.60
C ILE A 136 -4.23 1.82 -17.45
N LEU A 137 -2.92 1.80 -17.17
CA LEU A 137 -1.97 2.58 -17.97
C LEU A 137 -1.95 2.11 -19.41
N GLY A 138 -1.91 0.79 -19.65
CA GLY A 138 -1.96 0.23 -20.99
C GLY A 138 -3.25 0.59 -21.74
N ASP A 139 -4.42 0.56 -21.10
CA ASP A 139 -5.70 0.93 -21.72
C ASP A 139 -5.75 2.42 -22.09
N ILE A 140 -5.21 3.30 -21.24
CA ILE A 140 -5.12 4.73 -21.57
C ILE A 140 -4.19 4.95 -22.76
N LEU A 141 -3.04 4.27 -22.80
CA LEU A 141 -2.12 4.34 -23.93
C LEU A 141 -2.77 3.79 -25.20
N ILE A 142 -3.51 2.68 -25.12
CA ILE A 142 -4.28 2.14 -26.24
C ILE A 142 -5.31 3.14 -26.73
N GLY A 143 -6.08 3.75 -25.84
CA GLY A 143 -7.05 4.78 -26.21
C GLY A 143 -6.42 6.00 -26.85
N SER A 144 -5.16 6.31 -26.54
CA SER A 144 -4.43 7.43 -27.16
C SER A 144 -3.84 7.12 -28.54
N ILE A 145 -3.61 5.84 -28.86
CA ILE A 145 -2.96 5.41 -30.10
C ILE A 145 -3.96 4.79 -31.08
N SER A 146 -4.91 4.02 -30.58
CA SER A 146 -5.85 3.24 -31.38
C SER A 146 -6.98 4.12 -31.89
N ASN A 147 -7.10 4.24 -33.22
CA ASN A 147 -8.22 4.92 -33.88
C ASN A 147 -9.47 4.01 -34.01
N GLN A 148 -9.52 2.88 -33.29
CA GLN A 148 -10.61 1.90 -33.39
C GLN A 148 -11.71 2.21 -32.38
N ASN A 149 -12.92 2.52 -32.88
CA ASN A 149 -14.13 2.71 -32.08
C ASN A 149 -14.73 1.36 -31.61
N ILE A 150 -13.97 0.56 -30.86
CA ILE A 150 -14.49 -0.63 -30.20
C ILE A 150 -15.12 -0.19 -28.87
N SER A 151 -16.46 -0.30 -28.77
CA SER A 151 -17.20 0.13 -27.57
C SER A 151 -16.79 -0.62 -26.29
N ASN A 152 -16.33 -1.87 -26.41
CA ASN A 152 -15.87 -2.65 -25.26
C ASN A 152 -14.36 -2.44 -25.06
N ARG A 153 -13.99 -1.64 -24.04
CA ARG A 153 -12.60 -1.30 -23.73
C ARG A 153 -11.73 -2.52 -23.42
N ILE A 154 -12.27 -3.53 -22.75
CA ILE A 154 -11.51 -4.75 -22.41
C ILE A 154 -11.14 -5.53 -23.67
N VAL A 155 -12.11 -5.71 -24.58
CA VAL A 155 -11.86 -6.37 -25.87
C VAL A 155 -10.90 -5.53 -26.71
N ASN A 156 -11.05 -4.20 -26.69
CA ASN A 156 -10.13 -3.28 -27.37
C ASN A 156 -8.69 -3.42 -26.85
N PHE A 157 -8.53 -3.56 -25.53
CA PHE A 157 -7.22 -3.77 -24.90
C PHE A 157 -6.56 -5.05 -25.42
N PHE A 158 -7.25 -6.19 -25.33
CA PHE A 158 -6.69 -7.48 -25.74
C PHE A 158 -6.46 -7.61 -27.25
N THR A 159 -7.33 -7.01 -28.07
CA THR A 159 -7.18 -7.02 -29.53
C THR A 159 -6.01 -6.16 -30.01
N ASN A 160 -5.69 -5.09 -29.29
CA ASN A 160 -4.58 -4.21 -29.62
C ASN A 160 -3.27 -4.65 -28.97
N LEU A 161 -3.30 -5.48 -27.92
CA LEU A 161 -2.14 -5.88 -27.12
C LEU A 161 -0.91 -6.34 -27.94
N PHE A 162 -1.14 -7.08 -29.02
CA PHE A 162 -0.08 -7.63 -29.89
C PHE A 162 0.17 -6.81 -31.16
N LYS A 163 -0.61 -5.75 -31.40
CA LYS A 163 -0.40 -4.87 -32.55
C LYS A 163 0.84 -4.01 -32.33
N GLU A 164 1.57 -3.80 -33.42
CA GLU A 164 2.72 -2.92 -33.47
C GLU A 164 2.28 -1.57 -34.01
N TYR A 165 2.60 -0.51 -33.26
CA TYR A 165 2.22 0.85 -33.58
C TYR A 165 3.47 1.65 -33.94
N SER A 166 3.41 2.35 -35.07
CA SER A 166 4.45 3.27 -35.49
C SER A 166 4.18 4.66 -34.89
N LEU A 167 5.04 5.11 -33.98
CA LEU A 167 4.81 6.36 -33.24
C LEU A 167 4.75 7.59 -34.15
N GLN A 168 5.45 7.55 -35.29
CA GLN A 168 5.60 8.68 -36.21
C GLN A 168 4.43 8.85 -37.20
N THR A 169 3.72 7.77 -37.52
CA THR A 169 2.71 7.73 -38.59
C THR A 169 1.28 7.62 -38.09
N GLU A 170 1.06 6.99 -36.92
CA GLU A 170 -0.31 6.75 -36.43
C GLU A 170 -0.81 7.81 -35.44
N ILE A 171 0.08 8.46 -34.71
CA ILE A 171 -0.33 9.24 -33.52
C ILE A 171 -0.44 10.74 -33.86
N GLY A 172 0.25 11.24 -34.89
CA GLY A 172 0.32 12.68 -35.16
C GLY A 172 1.01 13.50 -34.05
N PHE A 173 1.58 12.83 -33.04
CA PHE A 173 2.40 13.41 -31.97
C PHE A 173 3.89 13.15 -32.25
N ASP A 174 4.74 14.01 -31.69
CA ASP A 174 6.18 13.74 -31.67
C ASP A 174 6.46 12.53 -30.77
N LYS A 175 7.29 11.59 -31.24
CA LYS A 175 7.71 10.40 -30.47
C LYS A 175 8.25 10.77 -29.08
N TYR A 176 8.92 11.91 -28.97
CA TYR A 176 9.43 12.40 -27.69
C TYR A 176 8.30 12.79 -26.71
N GLN A 177 7.20 13.34 -27.22
CA GLN A 177 6.02 13.69 -26.40
C GLN A 177 5.35 12.43 -25.85
N PHE A 178 5.23 11.36 -26.64
CA PHE A 178 4.69 10.08 -26.19
C PHE A 178 5.48 9.52 -25.00
N TRP A 179 6.80 9.38 -25.16
CA TRP A 179 7.67 8.87 -24.10
C TRP A 179 7.70 9.76 -22.86
N PHE A 180 7.57 11.07 -23.04
CA PHE A 180 7.49 12.03 -21.94
C PHE A 180 6.19 11.88 -21.14
N ILE A 181 5.03 11.76 -21.81
CA ILE A 181 3.75 11.49 -21.16
C ILE A 181 3.79 10.14 -20.43
N PHE A 182 4.34 9.11 -21.08
CA PHE A 182 4.53 7.79 -20.47
C PHE A 182 5.35 7.87 -19.18
N LEU A 183 6.45 8.64 -19.16
CA LEU A 183 7.29 8.84 -17.99
C LEU A 183 6.52 9.54 -16.86
N ILE A 184 5.82 10.64 -17.16
CA ILE A 184 5.00 11.37 -16.17
C ILE A 184 3.96 10.45 -15.53
N MET A 185 3.26 9.67 -16.36
CA MET A 185 2.24 8.74 -15.89
C MET A 185 2.85 7.64 -15.01
N THR A 186 3.99 7.09 -15.43
CA THR A 186 4.72 6.07 -14.65
C THR A 186 5.16 6.62 -13.29
N CYS A 187 5.68 7.86 -13.24
CA CYS A 187 6.04 8.51 -11.98
C CYS A 187 4.84 8.68 -11.03
N ALA A 188 3.67 9.08 -11.57
CA ALA A 188 2.46 9.21 -10.77
C ALA A 188 1.96 7.86 -10.22
N LEU A 189 2.09 6.77 -11.00
CA LEU A 189 1.77 5.41 -10.52
C LEU A 189 2.69 4.98 -9.39
N CYS A 190 4.00 5.19 -9.55
CA CYS A 190 4.97 4.89 -8.50
C CYS A 190 4.65 5.67 -7.21
N LEU A 191 4.33 6.97 -7.33
CA LEU A 191 3.95 7.79 -6.19
C LEU A 191 2.64 7.31 -5.52
N SER A 192 1.65 6.89 -6.32
CA SER A 192 0.42 6.29 -5.82
C SER A 192 0.68 5.01 -5.02
N LEU A 193 1.50 4.10 -5.58
CA LEU A 193 1.91 2.87 -4.89
C LEU A 193 2.64 3.18 -3.58
N TYR A 194 3.51 4.19 -3.55
CA TYR A 194 4.16 4.65 -2.34
C TYR A 194 3.16 5.01 -1.23
N PHE A 195 2.14 5.83 -1.55
CA PHE A 195 1.14 6.24 -0.55
C PHE A 195 0.27 5.09 -0.05
N VAL A 196 0.01 4.11 -0.90
CA VAL A 196 -0.74 2.89 -0.56
C VAL A 196 0.12 2.01 0.35
N LEU A 197 1.34 1.68 -0.06
CA LEU A 197 2.28 0.87 0.72
C LEU A 197 2.56 1.44 2.11
N LYS A 198 2.74 2.76 2.20
CA LYS A 198 2.95 3.47 3.47
C LYS A 198 1.82 3.24 4.49
N SER A 199 0.62 2.92 4.02
CA SER A 199 -0.53 2.69 4.89
C SER A 199 -0.75 1.24 5.30
N LEU A 200 -0.02 0.31 4.69
CA LEU A 200 -0.12 -1.10 5.01
C LEU A 200 0.61 -1.41 6.31
N ASP A 201 0.15 -2.47 6.98
CA ASP A 201 0.80 -2.97 8.18
C ASP A 201 2.02 -3.85 7.84
N ILE A 202 2.91 -4.04 8.83
CA ILE A 202 4.04 -4.96 8.67
C ILE A 202 3.61 -6.39 8.30
N PHE A 203 2.51 -6.88 8.88
CA PHE A 203 1.99 -8.22 8.61
C PHE A 203 1.52 -8.40 7.15
N GLU A 204 1.03 -7.34 6.52
CA GLU A 204 0.68 -7.34 5.09
C GLU A 204 1.92 -7.36 4.23
N LEU A 205 2.87 -6.48 4.53
CA LEU A 205 4.13 -6.35 3.80
C LEU A 205 4.94 -7.67 3.84
N GLU A 206 5.01 -8.33 5.00
CA GLU A 206 5.64 -9.66 5.13
C GLU A 206 4.89 -10.73 4.32
N SER A 207 3.56 -10.66 4.25
CA SER A 207 2.78 -11.65 3.49
C SER A 207 2.98 -11.55 1.98
N MET A 208 3.28 -10.36 1.47
CA MET A 208 3.53 -10.07 0.05
C MET A 208 4.94 -10.47 -0.40
N GLU A 209 5.84 -10.82 0.51
CA GLU A 209 7.25 -11.14 0.18
C GLU A 209 7.37 -12.30 -0.81
N LYS A 210 6.64 -13.40 -0.56
CA LYS A 210 6.67 -14.61 -1.40
C LYS A 210 6.17 -14.38 -2.81
N GLU A 211 5.23 -13.46 -2.98
CA GLU A 211 4.61 -13.15 -4.28
C GLU A 211 5.56 -12.36 -5.18
N ASN A 212 6.30 -11.42 -4.58
CA ASN A 212 7.24 -10.57 -5.30
C ASN A 212 8.39 -11.35 -5.94
N ASP A 213 8.94 -12.34 -5.23
CA ASP A 213 10.05 -13.14 -5.74
C ASP A 213 9.62 -14.02 -6.94
N LEU A 214 8.37 -14.49 -6.93
CA LEU A 214 7.77 -15.23 -8.06
C LEU A 214 7.57 -14.33 -9.27
N ILE A 215 7.11 -13.08 -9.07
CA ILE A 215 6.89 -12.13 -10.16
C ILE A 215 8.23 -11.72 -10.80
N VAL A 216 9.25 -11.44 -10.00
CA VAL A 216 10.58 -11.11 -10.51
C VAL A 216 11.15 -12.25 -11.35
N GLY A 217 10.99 -13.51 -10.90
CA GLY A 217 11.40 -14.69 -11.66
C GLY A 217 10.67 -14.86 -13.01
N LEU A 218 9.37 -14.55 -13.06
CA LEU A 218 8.58 -14.57 -14.31
C LEU A 218 8.97 -13.44 -15.27
N LEU A 219 9.34 -12.28 -14.74
CA LEU A 219 9.72 -11.10 -15.51
C LEU A 219 11.07 -11.23 -16.22
N THR A 220 12.03 -11.92 -15.60
CA THR A 220 13.34 -12.22 -16.23
C THR A 220 13.22 -13.03 -17.52
N ILE A 221 12.13 -13.78 -17.69
CA ILE A 221 11.84 -14.55 -18.92
C ILE A 221 11.25 -13.62 -20.00
N THR A 222 10.52 -12.57 -19.61
CA THR A 222 9.85 -11.66 -20.55
C THR A 222 10.75 -10.57 -21.11
N THR A 223 11.86 -10.25 -20.45
CA THR A 223 12.90 -9.34 -20.97
C THR A 223 13.53 -9.81 -22.29
N PHE A 224 13.37 -11.10 -22.66
CA PHE A 224 13.86 -11.63 -23.94
C PHE A 224 12.90 -11.38 -25.13
N VAL A 225 11.64 -11.01 -24.87
CA VAL A 225 10.60 -10.84 -25.90
C VAL A 225 10.47 -9.38 -26.37
N ILE A 226 11.03 -8.43 -25.62
CA ILE A 226 10.96 -7.01 -25.93
C ILE A 226 12.09 -6.63 -26.90
N SER A 227 11.85 -6.75 -28.20
CA SER A 227 12.56 -5.91 -29.18
C SER A 227 12.03 -4.48 -29.04
N ALA A 228 12.63 -3.69 -28.15
CA ALA A 228 12.29 -2.27 -27.99
C ALA A 228 12.96 -1.46 -29.11
N ASP A 229 12.26 -1.29 -30.22
CA ASP A 229 12.55 -0.16 -31.12
C ASP A 229 11.98 1.11 -30.46
N PHE A 230 12.71 2.22 -30.55
CA PHE A 230 12.24 3.51 -30.03
C PHE A 230 11.15 4.12 -30.90
N ASN A 231 11.06 3.71 -32.17
CA ASN A 231 10.14 4.27 -33.15
C ASN A 231 8.87 3.42 -33.34
N THR A 232 8.93 2.12 -33.05
CA THR A 232 7.78 1.23 -33.08
C THR A 232 7.53 0.62 -31.71
N VAL A 233 6.26 0.56 -31.31
CA VAL A 233 5.87 0.11 -30.00
C VAL A 233 4.90 -1.05 -30.13
N LYS A 234 5.27 -2.19 -29.54
CA LYS A 234 4.32 -3.27 -29.23
C LYS A 234 3.75 -3.05 -27.85
N LEU A 235 2.42 -3.00 -27.74
CA LEU A 235 1.75 -2.71 -26.47
C LEU A 235 2.02 -3.76 -25.40
N ILE A 236 2.14 -5.04 -25.77
CA ILE A 236 2.59 -6.09 -24.87
C ILE A 236 3.97 -5.76 -24.27
N GLY A 237 4.87 -5.17 -25.05
CA GLY A 237 6.18 -4.71 -24.59
C GLY A 237 6.07 -3.59 -23.56
N ILE A 238 5.23 -2.57 -23.82
CA ILE A 238 4.93 -1.51 -22.84
C ILE A 238 4.31 -2.08 -21.57
N PHE A 239 3.30 -2.94 -21.69
CA PHE A 239 2.61 -3.55 -20.56
C PHE A 239 3.58 -4.30 -19.66
N LEU A 240 4.45 -5.13 -20.24
CA LEU A 240 5.49 -5.84 -19.53
C LEU A 240 6.53 -4.89 -18.93
N PHE A 241 6.91 -3.84 -19.64
CA PHE A 241 7.86 -2.84 -19.15
C PHE A 241 7.32 -2.10 -17.91
N ILE A 242 6.04 -1.69 -17.93
CA ILE A 242 5.36 -1.13 -16.76
C ILE A 242 5.36 -2.14 -15.62
N PHE A 243 5.04 -3.40 -15.91
CA PHE A 243 5.01 -4.48 -14.93
C PHE A 243 6.38 -4.67 -14.25
N ILE A 244 7.49 -4.61 -15.01
CA ILE A 244 8.86 -4.64 -14.49
C ILE A 244 9.14 -3.45 -13.59
N ILE A 245 8.88 -2.22 -14.07
CA ILE A 245 9.14 -0.99 -13.31
C ILE A 245 8.38 -1.01 -11.98
N LEU A 246 7.09 -1.35 -12.00
CA LEU A 246 6.25 -1.37 -10.81
C LEU A 246 6.71 -2.45 -9.82
N THR A 247 7.11 -3.63 -10.31
CA THR A 247 7.62 -4.71 -9.45
C THR A 247 8.93 -4.33 -8.78
N ALA A 248 9.88 -3.79 -9.55
CA ALA A 248 11.17 -3.35 -9.01
C ALA A 248 10.98 -2.23 -7.98
N PHE A 249 10.16 -1.23 -8.32
CA PHE A 249 9.87 -0.10 -7.44
C PHE A 249 9.19 -0.55 -6.14
N PHE A 250 8.21 -1.45 -6.22
CA PHE A 250 7.58 -2.05 -5.05
C PHE A 250 8.58 -2.80 -4.17
N THR A 251 9.46 -3.61 -4.77
CA THR A 251 10.47 -4.37 -4.03
C THR A 251 11.32 -3.44 -3.16
N VAL A 252 11.79 -2.34 -3.74
CA VAL A 252 12.58 -1.33 -3.04
C VAL A 252 11.78 -0.67 -1.92
N LEU A 253 10.55 -0.25 -2.19
CA LEU A 253 9.70 0.39 -1.18
C LEU A 253 9.35 -0.55 -0.03
N LYS A 254 9.03 -1.81 -0.33
CA LYS A 254 8.76 -2.85 0.66
C LYS A 254 9.95 -3.00 1.60
N LEU A 255 11.16 -3.15 1.06
CA LEU A 255 12.38 -3.28 1.86
C LEU A 255 12.59 -2.05 2.75
N HIS A 256 12.40 -0.85 2.20
CA HIS A 256 12.51 0.39 2.96
C HIS A 256 11.51 0.49 4.13
N PHE A 257 10.24 0.13 3.90
CA PHE A 257 9.24 0.17 4.97
C PHE A 257 9.46 -0.93 6.01
N LEU A 258 9.85 -2.14 5.59
CA LEU A 258 10.19 -3.24 6.50
C LEU A 258 11.41 -2.91 7.35
N SER A 259 12.48 -2.37 6.75
CA SER A 259 13.70 -2.04 7.49
C SER A 259 13.42 -1.03 8.61
N LYS A 260 12.67 0.02 8.31
CA LYS A 260 12.27 1.04 9.30
C LYS A 260 11.49 0.43 10.47
N ARG A 261 10.55 -0.46 10.20
CA ARG A 261 9.75 -1.13 11.23
C ARG A 261 10.57 -2.14 12.04
N TYR A 262 11.48 -2.84 11.38
CA TYR A 262 12.41 -3.75 12.05
C TYR A 262 13.42 -3.04 12.92
N GLU A 263 13.85 -1.81 12.59
CA GLU A 263 14.66 -0.97 13.46
C GLU A 263 13.89 -0.59 14.73
N GLU A 264 12.65 -0.12 14.59
CA GLU A 264 11.76 0.16 15.74
C GLU A 264 11.61 -1.07 16.66
N ALA A 265 11.37 -2.25 16.08
CA ALA A 265 11.25 -3.49 16.84
C ALA A 265 12.59 -3.97 17.43
N GLN A 266 13.71 -3.77 16.74
CA GLN A 266 15.04 -4.15 17.22
C GLN A 266 15.40 -3.37 18.48
N THR A 267 15.14 -2.07 18.51
CA THR A 267 15.42 -1.22 19.66
C THR A 267 14.67 -1.72 20.90
N ILE A 268 13.36 -1.95 20.77
CA ILE A 268 12.54 -2.48 21.87
C ILE A 268 13.03 -3.87 22.30
N PHE A 269 13.36 -4.74 21.34
CA PHE A 269 13.87 -6.08 21.63
C PHE A 269 15.15 -6.03 22.46
N GLN A 270 16.11 -5.18 22.09
CA GLN A 270 17.40 -5.06 22.79
C GLN A 270 17.22 -4.47 24.19
N GLU A 271 16.41 -3.41 24.33
CA GLU A 271 16.09 -2.83 25.64
C GLU A 271 15.50 -3.88 26.59
N GLN A 272 14.50 -4.63 26.13
CA GLN A 272 13.85 -5.66 26.93
C GLN A 272 14.76 -6.86 27.23
N LEU A 273 15.71 -7.18 26.34
CA LEU A 273 16.69 -8.23 26.57
C LEU A 273 17.65 -7.88 27.72
N LEU A 274 18.04 -6.61 27.82
CA LEU A 274 18.97 -6.10 28.85
C LEU A 274 18.31 -5.94 30.22
N LEU A 275 17.02 -5.61 30.27
CA LEU A 275 16.28 -5.44 31.52
C LEU A 275 16.23 -6.71 32.36
N ARG A 276 16.47 -6.61 33.67
CA ARG A 276 16.37 -7.78 34.58
C ARG A 276 14.97 -8.41 34.54
N PHE A 277 13.93 -7.59 34.45
CA PHE A 277 12.53 -7.99 34.33
C PHE A 277 11.92 -7.33 33.09
N PRO A 278 11.78 -8.08 31.98
CA PRO A 278 11.14 -7.57 30.77
C PRO A 278 9.66 -7.23 31.00
N ASP A 279 9.17 -6.17 30.36
CA ASP A 279 7.76 -5.78 30.38
C ASP A 279 7.01 -6.40 29.20
N TYR A 280 5.99 -7.19 29.50
CA TYR A 280 5.13 -7.83 28.51
C TYR A 280 4.46 -6.84 27.55
N GLN A 281 4.09 -5.64 28.00
CA GLN A 281 3.47 -4.64 27.11
C GLN A 281 4.46 -4.13 26.06
N GLU A 282 5.74 -3.99 26.41
CA GLU A 282 6.80 -3.66 25.46
C GLU A 282 7.10 -4.82 24.52
N LEU A 283 7.04 -6.07 24.98
CA LEU A 283 7.16 -7.24 24.09
C LEU A 283 6.02 -7.30 23.06
N LYS A 284 4.79 -6.91 23.44
CA LYS A 284 3.69 -6.77 22.48
C LYS A 284 3.95 -5.66 21.46
N LYS A 285 4.51 -4.52 21.87
CA LYS A 285 4.89 -3.44 20.94
C LYS A 285 5.99 -3.90 19.99
N CYS A 286 6.98 -4.64 20.48
CA CYS A 286 8.02 -5.26 19.67
C CYS A 286 7.42 -6.20 18.62
N TYR A 287 6.48 -7.06 19.02
CA TYR A 287 5.77 -7.92 18.07
C TYR A 287 4.92 -7.12 17.06
N TYR A 288 4.16 -6.13 17.54
CA TYR A 288 3.31 -5.30 16.70
C TYR A 288 4.10 -4.56 15.62
N SER A 289 5.26 -4.02 15.98
CA SER A 289 6.13 -3.29 15.06
C SER A 289 6.97 -4.22 14.19
N GLY A 290 7.38 -5.39 14.70
CA GLY A 290 8.35 -6.27 14.06
C GLY A 290 7.77 -7.49 13.35
N GLY A 291 6.46 -7.71 13.39
CA GLY A 291 5.79 -8.77 12.64
C GLY A 291 6.19 -10.18 13.08
N GLU A 292 6.00 -11.16 12.20
CA GLU A 292 6.32 -12.56 12.52
C GLU A 292 7.82 -12.76 12.77
N LYS A 293 8.67 -12.00 12.08
CA LYS A 293 10.13 -12.08 12.29
C LYS A 293 10.53 -11.81 13.74
N TYR A 294 9.94 -10.80 14.37
CA TYR A 294 10.23 -10.48 15.78
C TYR A 294 9.47 -11.36 16.75
N ARG A 295 8.28 -11.84 16.39
CA ARG A 295 7.61 -12.90 17.17
C ARG A 295 8.51 -14.11 17.34
N GLU A 296 9.11 -14.59 16.26
CA GLU A 296 10.02 -15.73 16.32
C GLU A 296 11.23 -15.46 17.22
N LYS A 297 11.84 -14.28 17.13
CA LYS A 297 12.94 -13.85 18.02
C LYS A 297 12.52 -13.77 19.50
N LEU A 298 11.33 -13.24 19.78
CA LEU A 298 10.79 -13.16 21.14
C LEU A 298 10.58 -14.57 21.71
N LEU A 299 9.98 -15.48 20.93
CA LEU A 299 9.69 -16.85 21.33
C LEU A 299 10.95 -17.74 21.38
N SER A 300 12.01 -17.40 20.65
CA SER A 300 13.30 -18.13 20.71
C SER A 300 14.14 -17.74 21.91
N THR A 301 13.80 -16.64 22.58
CA THR A 301 14.56 -16.11 23.71
C THR A 301 13.89 -16.51 25.01
N GLU A 302 14.47 -17.47 25.73
CA GLU A 302 13.89 -18.09 26.94
C GLU A 302 13.38 -17.06 27.95
N LYS A 303 14.20 -16.06 28.29
CA LYS A 303 13.86 -14.98 29.22
C LYS A 303 12.60 -14.21 28.82
N LEU A 304 12.42 -13.93 27.54
CA LEU A 304 11.27 -13.16 27.03
C LEU A 304 10.04 -14.07 26.91
N LEU A 305 10.24 -15.30 26.46
CA LEU A 305 9.21 -16.32 26.36
C LEU A 305 8.56 -16.60 27.72
N GLU A 306 9.36 -16.69 28.80
CA GLU A 306 8.84 -16.92 30.15
C GLU A 306 7.87 -15.81 30.59
N VAL A 307 8.20 -14.54 30.31
CA VAL A 307 7.33 -13.39 30.60
C VAL A 307 6.04 -13.45 29.78
N ILE A 308 6.14 -13.81 28.49
CA ILE A 308 4.99 -13.92 27.58
C ILE A 308 4.02 -15.01 28.07
N VAL A 309 4.54 -16.19 28.40
CA VAL A 309 3.73 -17.33 28.89
C VAL A 309 3.03 -16.96 30.20
N LYS A 310 3.76 -16.37 31.16
CA LYS A 310 3.19 -15.94 32.46
C LYS A 310 2.02 -14.96 32.31
N ASN A 311 2.07 -14.07 31.33
CA ASN A 311 1.03 -13.05 31.15
C ASN A 311 -0.17 -13.54 30.32
N GLU A 312 0.06 -14.40 29.32
CA GLU A 312 -1.02 -14.85 28.42
C GLU A 312 -1.75 -16.09 28.92
N PHE A 313 -1.06 -16.98 29.63
CA PHE A 313 -1.64 -18.11 30.35
C PHE A 313 -1.84 -17.70 31.82
N LYS A 314 -2.86 -16.86 32.06
CA LYS A 314 -3.22 -16.34 33.40
C LYS A 314 -3.51 -17.41 34.47
N SER A 315 -3.64 -18.69 34.14
CA SER A 315 -3.89 -19.80 35.07
C SER A 315 -2.62 -20.56 35.43
N LEU A 316 -1.61 -19.86 35.96
CA LEU A 316 -0.34 -20.45 36.39
C LEU A 316 -0.32 -20.76 37.89
N ASN A 317 -1.47 -21.16 38.47
CA ASN A 317 -1.47 -21.95 39.70
C ASN A 317 -1.32 -23.46 39.41
N ASP A 318 -1.49 -23.90 38.16
CA ASP A 318 -1.43 -25.33 37.78
C ASP A 318 -0.16 -25.74 37.03
N LEU A 319 0.63 -24.79 36.52
CA LEU A 319 1.90 -25.09 35.83
C LEU A 319 3.05 -25.03 36.82
N LYS A 320 3.23 -26.13 37.57
CA LYS A 320 4.23 -26.24 38.63
C LYS A 320 5.65 -26.55 38.14
N ASN A 321 5.92 -26.83 36.85
CA ASN A 321 7.25 -27.26 36.44
C ASN A 321 7.68 -26.88 35.01
N TYR A 322 9.00 -26.72 34.85
CA TYR A 322 9.80 -26.57 33.63
C TYR A 322 9.48 -27.58 32.50
N ASP A 323 8.74 -28.64 32.81
CA ASP A 323 8.39 -29.71 31.88
C ASP A 323 7.30 -29.33 30.87
N ASP A 324 6.36 -28.44 31.20
CA ASP A 324 5.35 -27.96 30.24
C ASP A 324 5.96 -26.98 29.20
N TYR A 325 6.97 -26.22 29.62
CA TYR A 325 7.82 -25.42 28.73
C TYR A 325 8.61 -26.31 27.75
N LYS A 326 9.12 -27.44 28.23
CA LYS A 326 9.71 -28.50 27.37
C LYS A 326 8.67 -29.10 26.42
N LEU A 327 7.43 -29.31 26.88
CA LEU A 327 6.35 -29.90 26.07
C LEU A 327 5.94 -28.98 24.90
N TYR A 328 5.83 -27.66 25.14
CA TYR A 328 5.61 -26.66 24.08
C TYR A 328 6.79 -26.61 23.10
N LYS A 329 8.02 -26.70 23.61
CA LYS A 329 9.24 -26.72 22.78
C LYS A 329 9.39 -28.02 21.97
N ALA A 330 8.80 -29.13 22.43
CA ALA A 330 8.84 -30.45 21.78
C ALA A 330 7.70 -30.66 20.76
N THR A 331 6.67 -29.81 20.76
CA THR A 331 5.53 -29.86 19.81
C THR A 331 5.65 -28.84 18.67
N ARG A 332 6.72 -28.04 18.66
CA ARG A 332 7.19 -27.22 17.54
C ARG A 332 8.35 -27.93 16.86
#